data_AF-A0A3B8VKM4-F1
#
_entry.id   AF-A0A3B8VKM4-F1
#
_cell.length_a   1.000
_cell.length_b   1.000
_cell.length_c   1.000
_cell.angle_alpha   90.00
_cell.angle_beta   90.00
_cell.angle_gamma   90.00
#
_symmetry.space_group_name_H-M   'P 1'
#
loop_
_entity.id
_entity.type
_entity.pdbx_description
1 polymer ?
#
loop_
_entity_poly.entity_id
_entity_poly.type
_entity_poly.pdbx_seq_one_letter_code
_entity_poly.pdbx_strand_id
1 'polypeptide(L)'
;DSRNRLEQLISALQRSEQQTETARIEMEKKLTDANRLINTFNEKHDALLKERDKIREKALVEARDIMQNANKQIEDAVRRISEGKADKNEIKKIRKDIDKSQKEILSEITQLEIEKTPKALGTPPVVGDTVRMIDGNTTGELVEVSGNQAVVMASGLRLKTKYKNLVKVLAGAGKKKERANVVILSSSDDDAGIVRTISSSLDLRGKRGDEAINELTYYLDKAFVAGLHQAEIIHGKGDGILRKLVHNYLKQRKEVKNYALAPWEQGGPGCTIIEFKGK
;
A
#
# COMPACT_ATOMS: atom_id res chain seq x y z
N ASP A 1 -13.30 -45.86 -52.74
CA ASP A 1 -13.55 -44.82 -51.72
C ASP A 1 -12.93 -45.03 -50.35
N SER A 2 -13.02 -46.20 -49.73
CA SER A 2 -12.54 -46.38 -48.33
C SER A 2 -11.02 -46.23 -48.14
N ARG A 3 -10.20 -46.63 -49.15
CA ARG A 3 -8.73 -46.46 -49.11
C ARG A 3 -8.29 -44.99 -49.14
N ASN A 4 -8.86 -44.17 -50.04
CA ASN A 4 -8.54 -42.73 -50.11
C ASN A 4 -8.92 -41.99 -48.82
N ARG A 5 -10.01 -42.36 -48.14
CA ARG A 5 -10.38 -41.77 -46.84
C ARG A 5 -9.39 -42.16 -45.74
N LEU A 6 -8.91 -43.40 -45.74
CA LEU A 6 -7.91 -43.85 -44.77
C LEU A 6 -6.58 -43.12 -44.97
N GLU A 7 -6.13 -42.96 -46.21
CA GLU A 7 -4.90 -42.21 -46.53
C GLU A 7 -5.01 -40.73 -46.15
N GLN A 8 -6.17 -40.11 -46.35
CA GLN A 8 -6.44 -38.73 -45.90
C GLN A 8 -6.41 -38.61 -44.37
N LEU A 9 -6.98 -39.58 -43.64
CA LEU A 9 -6.96 -39.59 -42.18
C LEU A 9 -5.55 -39.78 -41.62
N ILE A 10 -4.75 -40.68 -42.20
CA ILE A 10 -3.36 -40.89 -41.81
C ILE A 10 -2.53 -39.63 -42.07
N SER A 11 -2.72 -38.99 -43.24
CA SER A 11 -2.03 -37.74 -43.57
C SER A 11 -2.42 -36.58 -42.64
N ALA A 12 -3.70 -36.51 -42.25
CA ALA A 12 -4.18 -35.51 -41.30
C ALA A 12 -3.62 -35.77 -39.90
N LEU A 13 -3.57 -37.03 -39.47
CA LEU A 13 -2.98 -37.42 -38.18
C LEU A 13 -1.48 -37.08 -38.13
N GLN A 14 -0.72 -37.44 -39.17
CA GLN A 14 0.71 -37.11 -39.25
C GLN A 14 0.96 -35.59 -39.24
N ARG A 15 0.15 -34.80 -39.95
CA ARG A 15 0.25 -33.33 -39.90
C ARG A 15 -0.10 -32.80 -38.51
N SER A 16 -1.12 -33.35 -37.87
CA SER A 16 -1.52 -32.97 -36.51
C SER A 16 -0.43 -33.31 -35.49
N GLU A 17 0.19 -34.48 -35.58
CA GLU A 17 1.31 -34.88 -34.72
C GLU A 17 2.50 -33.95 -34.91
N GLN A 18 2.88 -33.66 -36.17
CA GLN A 18 3.99 -32.76 -36.47
C GLN A 18 3.72 -31.34 -35.94
N GLN A 19 2.50 -30.81 -36.13
CA GLN A 19 2.11 -29.50 -35.60
C GLN A 19 2.17 -29.48 -34.06
N THR A 20 1.68 -30.53 -33.42
CA THR A 20 1.70 -30.64 -31.95
C THR A 20 3.14 -30.66 -31.42
N GLU A 21 4.02 -31.41 -32.07
CA GLU A 21 5.42 -31.49 -31.67
C GLU A 21 6.15 -30.15 -31.86
N THR A 22 5.94 -29.47 -32.99
CA THR A 22 6.51 -28.12 -33.21
C THR A 22 6.01 -27.11 -32.18
N ALA A 23 4.71 -27.11 -31.88
CA ALA A 23 4.12 -26.23 -30.88
C ALA A 23 4.67 -26.54 -29.47
N ARG A 24 4.88 -27.81 -29.14
CA ARG A 24 5.48 -28.25 -27.87
C ARG A 24 6.91 -27.72 -27.72
N ILE A 25 7.75 -27.88 -28.74
CA ILE A 25 9.13 -27.39 -28.76
C ILE A 25 9.18 -25.86 -28.62
N GLU A 26 8.31 -25.13 -29.33
CA GLU A 26 8.22 -23.67 -29.19
C GLU A 26 7.79 -23.25 -27.79
N MET A 27 6.81 -23.95 -27.21
CA MET A 27 6.32 -23.64 -25.87
C MET A 27 7.38 -23.91 -24.80
N GLU A 28 8.15 -24.99 -24.95
CA GLU A 28 9.27 -25.30 -24.07
C GLU A 28 10.37 -24.23 -24.14
N LYS A 29 10.73 -23.76 -25.34
CA LYS A 29 11.65 -22.62 -25.52
C LYS A 29 11.14 -21.35 -24.84
N LYS A 30 9.88 -20.98 -25.07
CA LYS A 30 9.26 -19.81 -24.42
C LYS A 30 9.26 -19.94 -22.89
N LEU A 31 9.02 -21.13 -22.36
CA LEU A 31 9.08 -21.39 -20.92
C LEU A 31 10.50 -21.20 -20.37
N THR A 32 11.51 -21.72 -21.08
CA THR A 32 12.91 -21.52 -20.68
C THR A 32 13.33 -20.05 -20.71
N ASP A 33 12.93 -19.31 -21.74
CA ASP A 33 13.24 -17.88 -21.86
C ASP A 33 12.53 -17.06 -20.79
N ALA A 34 11.26 -17.37 -20.50
CA ALA A 34 10.51 -16.73 -19.43
C ALA A 34 11.16 -16.97 -18.06
N ASN A 35 11.55 -18.21 -17.77
CA ASN A 35 12.24 -18.55 -16.52
C ASN A 35 13.59 -17.84 -16.40
N ARG A 36 14.35 -17.76 -17.50
CA ARG A 36 15.60 -17.01 -17.54
C ARG A 36 15.36 -15.53 -17.26
N LEU A 37 14.34 -14.93 -17.88
CA LEU A 37 13.99 -13.54 -17.67
C LEU A 37 13.59 -13.26 -16.21
N ILE A 38 12.76 -14.13 -15.63
CA ILE A 38 12.35 -14.04 -14.22
C ILE A 38 13.56 -14.11 -13.29
N ASN A 39 14.48 -15.04 -13.51
CA ASN A 39 15.68 -15.16 -12.69
C ASN A 39 16.56 -13.91 -12.78
N THR A 40 16.82 -13.41 -14.00
CA THR A 40 17.62 -12.19 -14.17
C THR A 40 16.93 -10.94 -13.58
N PHE A 41 15.60 -10.87 -13.63
CA PHE A 41 14.84 -9.80 -13.01
C PHE A 41 14.96 -9.86 -11.49
N ASN A 42 14.78 -11.04 -10.89
CA ASN A 42 14.89 -11.24 -9.45
C ASN A 42 16.30 -10.91 -8.95
N GLU A 43 17.35 -11.35 -9.65
CA GLU A 43 18.74 -11.02 -9.31
C GLU A 43 19.00 -9.51 -9.31
N LYS A 44 18.53 -8.80 -10.36
CA LYS A 44 18.63 -7.34 -10.44
C LYS A 44 17.82 -6.64 -9.36
N HIS A 45 16.63 -7.16 -9.06
CA HIS A 45 15.77 -6.63 -8.01
C HIS A 45 16.45 -6.74 -6.64
N ASP A 46 17.01 -7.90 -6.31
CA ASP A 46 17.73 -8.14 -5.07
C ASP A 46 19.00 -7.28 -4.97
N ALA A 47 19.72 -7.09 -6.08
CA ALA A 47 20.87 -6.19 -6.13
C ALA A 47 20.47 -4.74 -5.83
N LEU A 48 19.39 -4.24 -6.43
CA LEU A 48 18.86 -2.90 -6.19
C LEU A 48 18.38 -2.71 -4.74
N LEU A 49 17.75 -3.73 -4.15
CA LEU A 49 17.33 -3.70 -2.74
C LEU A 49 18.54 -3.58 -1.81
N LYS A 50 19.59 -4.38 -2.04
CA LYS A 50 20.83 -4.32 -1.25
C LYS A 50 21.53 -2.97 -1.40
N GLU A 51 21.57 -2.42 -2.60
CA GLU A 51 22.15 -1.10 -2.86
C GLU A 51 21.36 0.00 -2.13
N ARG A 52 20.02 -0.04 -2.23
CA ARG A 52 19.14 0.88 -1.50
C ARG A 52 19.40 0.85 -0.01
N ASP A 53 19.50 -0.35 0.58
CA ASP A 53 19.69 -0.51 2.02
C ASP A 53 21.08 0.00 2.44
N LYS A 54 22.12 -0.24 1.64
CA LYS A 54 23.46 0.29 1.86
C LYS A 54 23.51 1.82 1.78
N ILE A 55 22.82 2.43 0.81
CA ILE A 55 22.72 3.89 0.70
C ILE A 55 21.99 4.46 1.92
N ARG A 56 20.89 3.81 2.34
CA ARG A 56 20.12 4.24 3.51
C ARG A 56 20.94 4.16 4.80
N GLU A 57 21.69 3.08 4.99
CA GLU A 57 22.56 2.92 6.15
C GLU A 57 23.65 4.00 6.18
N LYS A 58 24.33 4.24 5.05
CA LYS A 58 25.33 5.31 4.94
C LYS A 58 24.74 6.68 5.27
N ALA A 59 23.59 7.02 4.69
CA ALA A 59 22.91 8.29 4.96
C ALA A 59 22.51 8.45 6.43
N LEU A 60 22.10 7.37 7.11
CA LEU A 60 21.78 7.41 8.54
C LEU A 60 23.03 7.61 9.41
N VAL A 61 24.15 6.98 9.06
CA VAL A 61 25.43 7.18 9.76
C VAL A 61 25.92 8.62 9.57
N GLU A 62 25.92 9.12 8.33
CA GLU A 62 26.32 10.51 8.02
C GLU A 62 25.43 11.53 8.75
N ALA A 63 24.10 11.33 8.74
CA ALA A 63 23.17 12.18 9.47
C ALA A 63 23.44 12.17 10.98
N ARG A 64 23.78 11.00 11.55
CA ARG A 64 24.12 10.87 12.97
C ARG A 64 25.40 11.63 13.31
N ASP A 65 26.43 11.52 12.47
CA ASP A 65 27.71 12.22 12.67
C ASP A 65 27.53 13.73 12.56
N ILE A 66 26.74 14.21 11.58
CA ILE A 66 26.40 15.63 11.46
C ILE A 66 25.69 16.13 12.71
N MET A 67 24.70 15.39 13.22
CA MET A 67 23.96 15.75 14.42
C MET A 67 24.84 15.74 15.68
N GLN A 68 25.73 14.75 15.83
CA GLN A 68 26.67 14.70 16.94
C GLN A 68 27.66 15.86 16.90
N ASN A 69 28.20 16.17 15.72
CA ASN A 69 29.11 17.30 15.55
C ASN A 69 28.40 18.64 15.82
N ALA A 70 27.16 18.80 15.34
CA ALA A 70 26.35 19.97 15.65
C ALA A 70 26.10 20.10 17.16
N ASN A 71 25.68 19.03 17.84
CA ASN A 71 25.47 19.03 19.29
C ASN A 71 26.76 19.37 20.06
N LYS A 72 27.91 18.85 19.63
CA LYS A 72 29.20 19.16 20.24
C LYS A 72 29.58 20.64 20.06
N GLN A 73 29.37 21.19 18.86
CA GLN A 73 29.59 22.62 18.60
C GLN A 73 28.67 23.51 19.45
N ILE A 74 27.42 23.08 19.65
CA ILE A 74 26.45 23.75 20.51
C ILE A 74 26.92 23.70 21.96
N GLU A 75 27.33 22.54 22.48
CA GLU A 75 27.87 22.41 23.83
C GLU A 75 29.12 23.28 24.03
N ASP A 76 30.04 23.30 23.07
CA ASP A 76 31.25 24.12 23.15
C ASP A 76 30.96 25.62 23.03
N ALA A 77 29.92 26.01 22.29
CA ALA A 77 29.42 27.38 22.27
C ALA A 77 28.78 27.75 23.62
N VAL A 78 27.89 26.92 24.15
CA VAL A 78 27.24 27.12 25.45
C VAL A 78 28.27 27.18 26.58
N ARG A 79 29.30 26.31 26.56
CA ARG A 79 30.40 26.30 27.53
C ARG A 79 31.18 27.60 27.51
N ARG A 80 31.62 28.07 26.33
CA ARG A 80 32.32 29.36 26.18
C ARG A 80 31.47 30.55 26.61
N ILE A 81 30.18 30.52 26.34
CA ILE A 81 29.22 31.56 26.75
C ILE A 81 28.93 31.48 28.27
N SER A 82 29.02 30.30 28.88
CA SER A 82 28.83 30.11 30.32
C SER A 82 30.09 30.43 31.14
N GLU A 83 31.28 30.26 30.57
CA GLU A 83 32.57 30.57 31.19
C GLU A 83 32.96 32.06 31.00
N GLY A 84 32.54 32.68 29.89
CA GLY A 84 32.47 34.13 29.76
C GLY A 84 31.23 34.67 30.49
N LYS A 85 31.29 35.87 31.06
CA LYS A 85 30.13 36.52 31.72
C LYS A 85 29.08 36.99 30.69
N ALA A 86 28.50 36.10 29.89
CA ALA A 86 27.48 36.46 28.91
C ALA A 86 26.08 36.39 29.52
N ASP A 87 25.22 37.29 29.04
CA ASP A 87 23.90 37.55 29.61
C ASP A 87 22.94 36.38 29.34
N LYS A 88 22.18 35.98 30.36
CA LYS A 88 21.29 34.78 30.36
C LYS A 88 20.26 34.79 29.23
N ASN A 89 19.96 35.99 28.71
CA ASN A 89 19.02 36.22 27.61
C ASN A 89 19.59 35.86 26.23
N GLU A 90 20.90 35.96 26.03
CA GLU A 90 21.57 35.65 24.76
C GLU A 90 21.63 34.14 24.53
N ILE A 91 21.91 33.38 25.60
CA ILE A 91 21.88 31.90 25.62
C ILE A 91 20.50 31.37 25.22
N LYS A 92 19.41 31.99 25.69
CA LYS A 92 18.03 31.59 25.35
C LYS A 92 17.69 31.82 23.87
N LYS A 93 18.25 32.86 23.23
CA LYS A 93 18.03 33.13 21.80
C LYS A 93 18.75 32.10 20.94
N ILE A 94 20.03 31.85 21.21
CA ILE A 94 20.83 30.88 20.46
C ILE A 94 20.21 29.48 20.55
N ARG A 95 19.73 29.06 21.73
CA ARG A 95 19.05 27.77 21.91
C ARG A 95 17.75 27.66 21.11
N LYS A 96 17.00 28.77 20.97
CA LYS A 96 15.80 28.84 20.12
C LYS A 96 16.12 28.78 18.63
N ASP A 97 17.22 29.40 18.21
CA ASP A 97 17.62 29.40 16.80
C ASP A 97 18.10 28.01 16.37
N ILE A 98 18.81 27.30 17.24
CA ILE A 98 19.18 25.89 17.03
C ILE A 98 17.94 24.99 16.94
N ASP A 99 16.99 25.11 17.86
CA ASP A 99 15.73 24.33 17.82
C ASP A 99 14.93 24.61 16.55
N LYS A 100 15.01 25.84 16.02
CA LYS A 100 14.39 26.22 14.74
C LYS A 100 15.06 25.54 13.56
N SER A 101 16.39 25.62 13.45
CA SER A 101 17.12 24.97 12.36
C SER A 101 16.94 23.45 12.39
N GLN A 102 16.84 22.85 13.58
CA GLN A 102 16.56 21.41 13.72
C GLN A 102 15.15 21.06 13.19
N LYS A 103 14.14 21.90 13.45
CA LYS A 103 12.78 21.73 12.90
C LYS A 103 12.71 21.94 11.39
N GLU A 104 13.47 22.89 10.86
CA GLU A 104 13.54 23.15 9.41
C GLU A 104 14.14 21.94 8.67
N ILE A 105 15.24 21.38 9.18
CA ILE A 105 15.85 20.16 8.61
C ILE A 105 14.89 18.97 8.68
N LEU A 106 14.17 18.78 9.79
CA LEU A 106 13.14 17.74 9.90
C LEU A 106 12.00 17.96 8.89
N SER A 107 11.63 19.21 8.60
CA SER A 107 10.60 19.54 7.62
C SER A 107 11.04 19.28 6.18
N GLU A 108 12.31 19.52 5.84
CA GLU A 108 12.90 19.19 4.54
C GLU A 108 12.97 17.67 4.31
N ILE A 109 13.35 16.90 5.34
CA ILE A 109 13.31 15.43 5.29
C ILE A 109 11.89 14.92 5.04
N THR A 110 10.89 15.56 5.65
CA THR A 110 9.48 15.22 5.46
C THR A 110 9.00 15.60 4.06
N GLN A 111 9.47 16.71 3.48
CA GLN A 111 9.16 17.12 2.10
C GLN A 111 9.78 16.19 1.06
N LEU A 112 10.98 15.66 1.30
CA LEU A 112 11.60 14.64 0.44
C LEU A 112 10.83 13.30 0.44
N GLU A 113 10.06 13.01 1.49
CA GLU A 113 9.11 11.89 1.49
C GLU A 113 7.87 12.17 0.64
N ILE A 114 7.48 13.44 0.47
CA ILE A 114 6.33 13.87 -0.35
C ILE A 114 6.70 13.89 -1.85
N GLU A 115 7.94 14.21 -2.21
CA GLU A 115 8.42 14.21 -3.60
C GLU A 115 8.46 12.81 -4.27
N LYS A 116 8.25 11.74 -3.50
CA LYS A 116 8.03 10.39 -4.04
C LYS A 116 6.61 10.16 -4.57
N THR A 117 5.76 11.18 -4.58
CA THR A 117 4.50 11.15 -5.31
C THR A 117 4.75 11.36 -6.81
N PRO A 118 4.21 10.51 -7.70
CA PRO A 118 4.46 10.63 -9.14
C PRO A 118 4.00 12.00 -9.66
N LYS A 119 4.90 12.71 -10.36
CA LYS A 119 4.69 14.02 -11.01
C LYS A 119 3.32 14.09 -11.70
N ALA A 120 2.53 15.08 -11.31
CA ALA A 120 1.33 15.51 -12.00
C ALA A 120 1.67 15.88 -13.46
N LEU A 121 0.93 15.33 -14.43
CA LEU A 121 0.92 15.91 -15.77
C LEU A 121 0.30 17.30 -15.63
N GLY A 122 1.05 18.36 -15.95
CA GLY A 122 0.68 19.78 -15.77
C GLY A 122 -0.45 20.28 -16.66
N THR A 123 -1.45 19.45 -16.96
CA THR A 123 -2.66 19.85 -17.68
C THR A 123 -3.86 19.74 -16.73
N PRO A 124 -4.75 20.75 -16.69
CA PRO A 124 -5.96 20.69 -15.88
C PRO A 124 -6.80 19.47 -16.30
N PRO A 125 -7.30 18.66 -15.36
CA PRO A 125 -8.10 17.50 -15.70
C PRO A 125 -9.43 17.92 -16.33
N VAL A 126 -9.78 17.30 -17.46
CA VAL A 126 -11.05 17.52 -18.17
C VAL A 126 -12.00 16.36 -17.88
N VAL A 127 -13.31 16.58 -17.99
CA VAL A 127 -14.32 15.51 -17.90
C VAL A 127 -13.96 14.38 -18.88
N GLY A 128 -13.90 13.14 -18.38
CA GLY A 128 -13.43 11.94 -19.09
C GLY A 128 -11.97 11.55 -18.79
N ASP A 129 -11.18 12.40 -18.14
CA ASP A 129 -9.81 12.06 -17.77
C ASP A 129 -9.73 11.17 -16.51
N THR A 130 -8.75 10.28 -16.48
CA THR A 130 -8.39 9.57 -15.25
C THR A 130 -7.63 10.52 -14.33
N VAL A 131 -8.19 10.75 -13.15
CA VAL A 131 -7.68 11.65 -12.12
C VAL A 131 -7.39 10.90 -10.83
N ARG A 132 -6.32 11.29 -10.16
CA ARG A 132 -6.00 10.86 -8.80
C ARG A 132 -6.26 12.02 -7.85
N MET A 133 -6.95 11.74 -6.75
CA MET A 133 -7.14 12.74 -5.71
C MET A 133 -5.83 12.96 -4.93
N ILE A 134 -5.59 14.17 -4.45
CA ILE A 134 -4.41 14.50 -3.64
C ILE A 134 -4.59 14.00 -2.21
N ASP A 135 -5.82 14.12 -1.67
CA ASP A 135 -6.14 13.79 -0.26
C ASP A 135 -6.25 12.28 -0.01
N GLY A 136 -6.27 11.48 -1.08
CA GLY A 136 -6.35 10.03 -1.00
C GLY A 136 -5.77 9.40 -2.25
N ASN A 137 -5.04 8.29 -2.10
CA ASN A 137 -4.40 7.58 -3.21
C ASN A 137 -5.40 6.86 -4.15
N THR A 138 -6.61 7.39 -4.26
CA THR A 138 -7.73 6.88 -5.03
C THR A 138 -7.70 7.51 -6.42
N THR A 139 -7.72 6.65 -7.43
CA THR A 139 -7.75 7.01 -8.85
C THR A 139 -9.12 6.70 -9.41
N GLY A 140 -9.67 7.59 -10.23
CA GLY A 140 -10.96 7.41 -10.88
C GLY A 140 -11.13 8.30 -12.10
N GLU A 141 -12.24 8.15 -12.81
CA GLU A 141 -12.57 8.96 -13.97
C GLU A 141 -13.33 10.22 -13.55
N LEU A 142 -12.95 11.38 -14.07
CA LEU A 142 -13.66 12.63 -13.81
C LEU A 142 -14.96 12.67 -14.61
N VAL A 143 -16.11 12.58 -13.93
CA VAL A 143 -17.43 12.48 -14.58
C VAL A 143 -18.10 13.84 -14.73
N GLU A 144 -17.90 14.74 -13.77
CA GLU A 144 -18.59 16.03 -13.75
C GLU A 144 -17.70 17.09 -13.10
N VAL A 145 -17.73 18.31 -13.65
CA VAL A 145 -17.11 19.48 -13.04
C VAL A 145 -18.16 20.59 -12.99
N SER A 146 -18.45 21.06 -11.77
CA SER A 146 -19.37 22.17 -11.53
C SER A 146 -18.65 23.22 -10.68
N GLY A 147 -18.09 24.23 -11.36
CA GLY A 147 -17.31 25.30 -10.73
C GLY A 147 -16.09 24.77 -9.96
N ASN A 148 -16.11 24.90 -8.63
CA ASN A 148 -15.03 24.44 -7.75
C ASN A 148 -15.20 22.97 -7.29
N GLN A 149 -16.31 22.32 -7.65
CA GLN A 149 -16.60 20.93 -7.29
C GLN A 149 -16.46 20.02 -8.51
N ALA A 150 -16.00 18.81 -8.26
CA ALA A 150 -15.77 17.78 -9.25
C ALA A 150 -16.29 16.43 -8.73
N VAL A 151 -16.88 15.63 -9.61
CA VAL A 151 -17.36 14.28 -9.31
C VAL A 151 -16.45 13.29 -10.00
N VAL A 152 -15.78 12.44 -9.23
CA VAL A 152 -14.90 11.39 -9.72
C VAL A 152 -15.56 10.04 -9.52
N MET A 153 -15.62 9.22 -10.56
CA MET A 153 -16.03 7.83 -10.50
C MET A 153 -14.80 6.96 -10.29
N ALA A 154 -14.57 6.52 -9.06
CA ALA A 154 -13.49 5.63 -8.71
C ALA A 154 -14.06 4.25 -8.37
N SER A 155 -13.70 3.22 -9.13
CA SER A 155 -14.08 1.82 -8.86
C SER A 155 -15.59 1.63 -8.60
N GLY A 156 -16.45 2.28 -9.40
CA GLY A 156 -17.92 2.19 -9.29
C GLY A 156 -18.57 3.16 -8.29
N LEU A 157 -17.79 3.95 -7.54
CA LEU A 157 -18.29 4.91 -6.55
C LEU A 157 -18.19 6.35 -7.08
N ARG A 158 -19.27 7.15 -6.93
CA ARG A 158 -19.28 8.60 -7.26
C ARG A 158 -18.81 9.41 -6.05
N LEU A 159 -17.64 10.02 -6.15
CA LEU A 159 -17.00 10.82 -5.10
C LEU A 159 -17.03 12.30 -5.45
N LYS A 160 -17.57 13.14 -4.57
CA LYS A 160 -17.54 14.60 -4.70
C LYS A 160 -16.27 15.15 -4.05
N THR A 161 -15.46 15.89 -4.81
CA THR A 161 -14.22 16.53 -4.33
C THR A 161 -14.05 17.92 -4.93
N LYS A 162 -13.03 18.65 -4.49
CA LYS A 162 -12.67 19.96 -5.05
C LYS A 162 -11.81 19.77 -6.29
N TYR A 163 -12.03 20.60 -7.32
CA TYR A 163 -11.29 20.51 -8.57
C TYR A 163 -9.75 20.66 -8.36
N LYS A 164 -9.34 21.50 -7.41
CA LYS A 164 -7.93 21.72 -7.04
C LYS A 164 -7.24 20.48 -6.46
N ASN A 165 -8.01 19.52 -5.97
CA ASN A 165 -7.49 18.31 -5.33
C ASN A 165 -7.39 17.15 -6.34
N LEU A 166 -7.47 17.42 -7.64
CA LEU A 166 -7.41 16.44 -8.71
C LEU A 166 -6.15 16.60 -9.54
N VAL A 167 -5.46 15.48 -9.77
CA VAL A 167 -4.28 15.40 -10.62
C VAL A 167 -4.54 14.40 -11.74
N LYS A 168 -4.38 14.83 -12.99
CA LYS A 168 -4.47 13.94 -14.15
C LYS A 168 -3.35 12.90 -14.10
N VAL A 169 -3.71 11.63 -14.26
CA VAL A 169 -2.78 10.49 -14.35
C VAL A 169 -3.04 9.72 -15.65
N LEU A 170 -2.00 9.09 -16.20
CA LEU A 170 -2.14 8.28 -17.41
C LEU A 170 -3.05 7.08 -17.14
N ALA A 171 -4.05 6.89 -18.02
CA ALA A 171 -4.97 5.77 -17.95
C ALA A 171 -4.19 4.44 -17.99
N GLY A 172 -4.27 3.66 -16.90
CA GLY A 172 -3.60 2.36 -16.78
C GLY A 172 -2.53 2.25 -15.68
N ALA A 173 -2.10 3.34 -15.05
CA ALA A 173 -1.03 3.31 -14.04
C ALA A 173 -1.45 2.80 -12.63
N GLY A 174 -2.62 2.17 -12.50
CA GLY A 174 -3.18 1.87 -11.17
C GLY A 174 -4.28 0.81 -11.10
N LYS A 175 -4.27 -0.22 -11.96
CA LYS A 175 -5.11 -1.40 -11.73
C LYS A 175 -4.59 -2.20 -10.52
N LYS A 176 -4.78 -1.66 -9.31
CA LYS A 176 -4.80 -2.47 -8.08
C LYS A 176 -6.13 -3.23 -8.06
N LYS A 177 -6.07 -4.54 -7.86
CA LYS A 177 -7.24 -5.39 -7.64
C LYS A 177 -8.12 -4.77 -6.55
N GLU A 178 -9.42 -4.80 -6.85
CA GLU A 178 -10.50 -4.07 -6.20
C GLU A 178 -10.57 -4.31 -4.68
N ARG A 179 -10.73 -3.21 -3.93
CA ARG A 179 -11.13 -3.24 -2.52
C ARG A 179 -12.61 -2.90 -2.45
N ALA A 180 -13.45 -3.92 -2.41
CA ALA A 180 -14.89 -3.73 -2.24
C ALA A 180 -15.20 -3.47 -0.76
N ASN A 181 -15.54 -2.22 -0.42
CA ASN A 181 -16.25 -1.95 0.83
C ASN A 181 -17.73 -2.31 0.58
N VAL A 182 -18.29 -3.20 1.40
CA VAL A 182 -19.71 -3.57 1.28
C VAL A 182 -20.54 -2.56 2.07
N VAL A 183 -21.52 -1.94 1.41
CA VAL A 183 -22.50 -1.05 2.03
C VAL A 183 -23.71 -1.89 2.43
N ILE A 184 -24.04 -1.95 3.72
CA ILE A 184 -25.32 -2.50 4.17
C ILE A 184 -26.35 -1.36 4.18
N LEU A 185 -27.44 -1.52 3.42
CA LEU A 185 -28.71 -0.85 3.70
C LEU A 185 -29.42 -1.68 4.78
N SER A 186 -29.44 -1.20 6.01
CA SER A 186 -30.24 -1.82 7.07
C SER A 186 -31.66 -1.27 6.94
N SER A 187 -32.58 -2.09 6.45
CA SER A 187 -34.02 -1.85 6.52
C SER A 187 -34.52 -2.34 7.88
N SER A 188 -34.51 -1.44 8.85
CA SER A 188 -35.33 -1.55 10.05
C SER A 188 -35.90 -0.17 10.28
N ASP A 189 -37.23 -0.07 10.12
CA ASP A 189 -38.00 1.08 10.54
C ASP A 189 -37.66 1.39 12.00
N ASP A 190 -37.53 2.68 12.28
CA ASP A 190 -37.18 3.31 13.56
C ASP A 190 -35.67 3.53 13.83
N ASP A 191 -35.36 4.83 13.74
CA ASP A 191 -34.15 5.56 14.11
C ASP A 191 -33.02 5.68 13.05
N ALA A 192 -33.05 6.83 12.37
CA ALA A 192 -32.00 7.47 11.58
C ALA A 192 -31.07 6.54 10.76
N GLY A 193 -31.28 6.52 9.45
CA GLY A 193 -30.45 5.84 8.44
C GLY A 193 -28.98 6.22 8.48
N ILE A 194 -28.23 5.62 9.40
CA ILE A 194 -26.78 5.60 9.39
C ILE A 194 -26.37 4.47 8.44
N VAL A 195 -25.96 4.85 7.23
CA VAL A 195 -25.19 3.97 6.35
C VAL A 195 -23.92 3.57 7.10
N ARG A 196 -23.92 2.39 7.73
CA ARG A 196 -22.74 1.86 8.42
C ARG A 196 -21.84 1.18 7.39
N THR A 197 -21.02 1.98 6.72
CA THR A 197 -19.90 1.47 5.91
C THR A 197 -18.92 0.76 6.84
N ILE A 198 -18.77 -0.55 6.67
CA ILE A 198 -17.75 -1.32 7.39
C ILE A 198 -16.47 -1.28 6.54
N SER A 199 -15.39 -0.84 7.16
CA SER A 199 -14.05 -0.87 6.57
C SER A 199 -13.67 -2.32 6.26
N SER A 200 -12.98 -2.53 5.15
CA SER A 200 -12.34 -3.81 4.81
C SER A 200 -11.04 -4.06 5.58
N SER A 201 -10.61 -3.10 6.41
CA SER A 201 -9.44 -3.21 7.26
C SER A 201 -9.71 -2.80 8.72
N LEU A 202 -9.01 -3.46 9.65
CA LEU A 202 -9.00 -3.19 11.08
C LEU A 202 -7.56 -2.91 11.56
N ASP A 203 -7.36 -1.80 12.28
CA ASP A 203 -6.07 -1.46 12.89
C ASP A 203 -6.05 -1.75 14.40
N LEU A 204 -5.16 -2.64 14.81
CA LEU A 204 -4.95 -3.08 16.19
C LEU A 204 -3.60 -2.61 16.76
N ARG A 205 -2.84 -1.78 16.03
CA ARG A 205 -1.53 -1.31 16.49
C ARG A 205 -1.66 -0.47 17.75
N GLY A 206 -0.75 -0.69 18.70
CA GLY A 206 -0.68 0.06 19.96
C GLY A 206 -1.73 -0.33 21.01
N LYS A 207 -2.66 -1.25 20.68
CA LYS A 207 -3.67 -1.74 21.63
C LYS A 207 -3.10 -2.85 22.50
N ARG A 208 -3.59 -2.96 23.73
CA ARG A 208 -3.26 -4.08 24.62
C ARG A 208 -3.94 -5.37 24.11
N GLY A 209 -3.40 -6.53 24.47
CA GLY A 209 -3.86 -7.82 23.96
C GLY A 209 -5.38 -8.03 24.08
N ASP A 210 -5.93 -7.79 25.26
CA ASP A 210 -7.36 -8.00 25.53
C ASP A 210 -8.25 -7.01 24.78
N GLU A 211 -7.85 -5.73 24.72
CA GLU A 211 -8.53 -4.68 23.96
C GLU A 211 -8.56 -5.01 22.47
N ALA A 212 -7.43 -5.46 21.92
CA ALA A 212 -7.30 -5.82 20.52
C ALA A 212 -8.21 -7.02 20.14
N ILE A 213 -8.34 -8.01 21.03
CA ILE A 213 -9.22 -9.16 20.80
C ILE A 213 -10.70 -8.77 20.88
N ASN A 214 -11.07 -7.90 21.83
CA ASN A 214 -12.44 -7.41 21.93
C ASN A 214 -12.86 -6.66 20.65
N GLU A 215 -11.99 -5.80 20.13
CA GLU A 215 -12.27 -5.05 18.91
C GLU A 215 -12.27 -5.93 17.66
N LEU A 216 -11.35 -6.90 17.59
CA LEU A 216 -11.35 -7.91 16.53
C LEU A 216 -12.65 -8.72 16.54
N THR A 217 -13.13 -9.12 17.72
CA THR A 217 -14.41 -9.84 17.88
C THR A 217 -15.55 -9.05 17.25
N TYR A 218 -15.70 -7.80 17.68
CA TYR A 218 -16.76 -6.91 17.21
C TYR A 218 -16.67 -6.63 15.71
N TYR A 219 -15.46 -6.48 15.19
CA TYR A 219 -15.22 -6.26 13.77
C TYR A 219 -15.59 -7.48 12.93
N LEU A 220 -15.20 -8.70 13.33
CA LEU A 220 -15.50 -9.91 12.57
C LEU A 220 -16.99 -10.17 12.46
N ASP A 221 -17.74 -9.96 13.54
CA ASP A 221 -19.19 -10.16 13.54
C ASP A 221 -19.87 -9.17 12.57
N LYS A 222 -19.44 -7.91 12.61
CA LYS A 222 -19.88 -6.88 11.66
C LYS A 222 -19.51 -7.20 10.22
N ALA A 223 -18.26 -7.58 9.99
CA ALA A 223 -17.74 -7.86 8.66
C ALA A 223 -18.45 -9.08 8.03
N PHE A 224 -18.74 -10.10 8.83
CA PHE A 224 -19.49 -11.27 8.40
C PHE A 224 -20.95 -10.93 8.09
N VAL A 225 -21.64 -10.18 8.95
CA VAL A 225 -23.02 -9.70 8.69
C VAL A 225 -23.09 -8.84 7.44
N ALA A 226 -22.07 -8.01 7.21
CA ALA A 226 -21.92 -7.20 6.01
C ALA A 226 -21.59 -8.01 4.75
N GLY A 227 -21.31 -9.31 4.86
CA GLY A 227 -20.97 -10.14 3.71
C GLY A 227 -19.61 -9.80 3.08
N LEU A 228 -18.68 -9.22 3.85
CA LEU A 228 -17.31 -9.04 3.36
C LEU A 228 -16.71 -10.42 3.03
N HIS A 229 -16.14 -10.53 1.84
CA HIS A 229 -15.46 -11.76 1.42
C HIS A 229 -14.07 -11.87 2.05
N GLN A 230 -13.44 -10.72 2.28
CA GLN A 230 -12.07 -10.63 2.78
C GLN A 230 -11.90 -9.39 3.66
N ALA A 231 -11.04 -9.49 4.68
CA ALA A 231 -10.63 -8.35 5.52
C ALA A 231 -9.13 -8.37 5.85
N GLU A 232 -8.56 -7.19 6.08
CA GLU A 232 -7.17 -6.99 6.49
C GLU A 232 -7.08 -6.62 7.99
N ILE A 233 -6.32 -7.37 8.79
CA ILE A 233 -6.08 -7.07 10.21
C ILE A 233 -4.64 -6.61 10.40
N ILE A 234 -4.46 -5.35 10.76
CA ILE A 234 -3.17 -4.70 10.95
C ILE A 234 -2.80 -4.79 12.43
N HIS A 235 -1.94 -5.73 12.80
CA HIS A 235 -1.47 -5.92 14.19
C HIS A 235 -0.04 -5.39 14.41
N GLY A 236 0.65 -4.99 13.34
CA GLY A 236 2.04 -4.52 13.40
C GLY A 236 3.06 -5.66 13.43
N LYS A 237 4.34 -5.32 13.19
CA LYS A 237 5.45 -6.29 13.14
C LYS A 237 5.91 -6.67 14.54
N GLY A 238 6.43 -5.68 15.30
CA GLY A 238 6.81 -5.80 16.73
C GLY A 238 7.47 -7.12 17.12
N ASP A 239 7.22 -7.57 18.35
CA ASP A 239 7.58 -8.91 18.83
C ASP A 239 6.59 -10.01 18.36
N GLY A 240 5.60 -9.64 17.54
CA GLY A 240 4.57 -10.55 17.04
C GLY A 240 3.59 -11.07 18.09
N ILE A 241 3.51 -10.44 19.28
CA ILE A 241 2.56 -10.82 20.34
C ILE A 241 1.12 -10.69 19.84
N LEU A 242 0.74 -9.52 19.31
CA LEU A 242 -0.58 -9.29 18.74
C LEU A 242 -0.87 -10.23 17.57
N ARG A 243 0.11 -10.49 16.69
CA ARG A 243 -0.02 -11.49 15.62
C ARG A 243 -0.43 -12.86 16.15
N LYS A 244 0.27 -13.35 17.18
CA LYS A 244 -0.02 -14.66 17.80
C LYS A 244 -1.42 -14.68 18.41
N LEU A 245 -1.80 -13.62 19.13
CA LEU A 245 -3.14 -13.51 19.74
C LEU A 245 -4.24 -13.49 18.68
N VAL A 246 -4.09 -12.67 17.64
CA VAL A 246 -5.02 -12.60 16.51
C VAL A 246 -5.16 -13.96 15.84
N HIS A 247 -4.05 -14.63 15.48
CA HIS A 247 -4.10 -15.95 14.84
C HIS A 247 -4.75 -17.01 15.73
N ASN A 248 -4.45 -17.02 17.04
CA ASN A 248 -5.07 -17.94 17.98
C ASN A 248 -6.57 -17.71 18.10
N TYR A 249 -7.00 -16.45 18.08
CA TYR A 249 -8.42 -16.09 18.10
C TYR A 249 -9.13 -16.52 16.80
N LEU A 250 -8.54 -16.23 15.64
CA LEU A 250 -9.12 -16.57 14.32
C LEU A 250 -9.31 -18.08 14.12
N LYS A 251 -8.41 -18.91 14.65
CA LYS A 251 -8.56 -20.39 14.61
C LYS A 251 -9.85 -20.89 15.25
N GLN A 252 -10.39 -20.17 16.22
CA GLN A 252 -11.56 -20.58 16.99
C GLN A 252 -12.88 -20.11 16.34
N ARG A 253 -12.83 -19.22 15.35
CA ARG A 253 -14.00 -18.60 14.73
C ARG A 253 -14.50 -19.44 13.56
N LYS A 254 -15.80 -19.73 13.54
CA LYS A 254 -16.42 -20.58 12.51
C LYS A 254 -16.69 -19.82 11.22
N GLU A 255 -16.82 -18.49 11.32
CA GLU A 255 -17.11 -17.56 10.22
C GLU A 255 -15.90 -17.38 9.28
N VAL A 256 -14.69 -17.63 9.78
CA VAL A 256 -13.45 -17.52 9.02
C VAL A 256 -13.23 -18.81 8.22
N LYS A 257 -13.03 -18.66 6.91
CA LYS A 257 -12.69 -19.76 5.99
C LYS A 257 -11.19 -20.04 6.03
N ASN A 258 -10.40 -18.99 5.89
CA ASN A 258 -8.95 -19.06 5.86
C ASN A 258 -8.35 -17.75 6.37
N TYR A 259 -7.11 -17.80 6.85
CA TYR A 259 -6.35 -16.60 7.18
C TYR A 259 -4.86 -16.83 6.91
N ALA A 260 -4.18 -15.80 6.41
CA ALA A 260 -2.78 -15.86 6.05
C ALA A 260 -2.10 -14.50 6.32
N LEU A 261 -0.77 -14.51 6.43
CA LEU A 261 -0.04 -13.24 6.44
C LEU A 261 -0.16 -12.56 5.09
N ALA A 262 -0.25 -11.23 5.13
CA ALA A 262 -0.32 -10.44 3.91
C ALA A 262 0.98 -10.57 3.10
N PRO A 263 0.91 -10.48 1.76
CA PRO A 263 2.10 -10.30 0.94
C PRO A 263 2.91 -9.07 1.37
N TRP A 264 4.20 -9.04 1.03
CA TRP A 264 5.09 -7.93 1.42
C TRP A 264 4.57 -6.56 0.94
N GLU A 265 3.93 -6.53 -0.23
CA GLU A 265 3.29 -5.35 -0.83
C GLU A 265 2.05 -4.83 -0.07
N GLN A 266 1.48 -5.64 0.83
CA GLN A 266 0.24 -5.37 1.57
C GLN A 266 0.47 -5.35 3.10
N GLY A 267 1.70 -5.07 3.53
CA GLY A 267 2.05 -4.95 4.96
C GLY A 267 2.84 -6.14 5.52
N GLY A 268 2.98 -7.22 4.74
CA GLY A 268 3.85 -8.35 5.06
C GLY A 268 3.51 -8.97 6.43
N PRO A 269 4.52 -9.28 7.27
CA PRO A 269 4.32 -9.97 8.54
C PRO A 269 3.59 -9.15 9.60
N GLY A 270 3.29 -7.87 9.33
CA GLY A 270 2.53 -6.99 10.23
C GLY A 270 1.04 -6.91 9.92
N CYS A 271 0.57 -7.63 8.91
CA CYS A 271 -0.81 -7.68 8.49
C CYS A 271 -1.25 -9.13 8.27
N THR A 272 -2.47 -9.46 8.70
CA THR A 272 -3.11 -10.76 8.44
C THR A 272 -4.33 -10.53 7.57
N ILE A 273 -4.40 -11.24 6.45
CA ILE A 273 -5.56 -11.29 5.58
C ILE A 273 -6.46 -12.43 6.03
N ILE A 274 -7.76 -12.13 6.15
CA ILE A 274 -8.80 -13.08 6.52
C ILE A 274 -9.75 -13.22 5.35
N GLU A 275 -10.12 -14.46 5.02
CA GLU A 275 -11.19 -14.80 4.11
C GLU A 275 -12.37 -15.35 4.92
N PHE A 276 -13.56 -14.80 4.68
CA PHE A 276 -14.79 -15.27 5.32
C PHE A 276 -15.41 -16.42 4.53
N LYS A 277 -16.18 -17.26 5.22
CA LYS A 277 -17.05 -18.22 4.53
C LYS A 277 -18.17 -17.44 3.85
N GLY A 278 -18.39 -17.68 2.56
CA GLY A 278 -19.55 -17.14 1.87
C GLY A 278 -20.84 -17.60 2.57
N LYS A 279 -21.84 -16.73 2.57
CA LYS A 279 -23.21 -17.11 2.94
C LYS A 279 -23.77 -18.12 1.95
#